data_AF-A0A9D8B976-F1
#
_entry.id   AF-A0A9D8B976-F1
#
_cell.length_a   1.000
_cell.length_b   1.000
_cell.length_c   1.000
_cell.angle_alpha   90.00
_cell.angle_beta   90.00
_cell.angle_gamma   90.00
#
_symmetry.space_group_name_H-M   'P 1'
#
loop_
_entity.id
_entity.type
_entity.pdbx_description
1 polymer ?
#
loop_
_entity_poly.entity_id
_entity_poly.type
_entity_poly.pdbx_seq_one_letter_code
_entity_poly.pdbx_strand_id
1 'polypeptide(L)'
;GWGTVYLSRLVGARKAKEMWFLCRQYTAQQALDMGLVNIIVPPDKLDEEVNKWCAEILALSPSALKAVKNNFLEDDAQFIGRALFGGQLTGYIQSGPEAREGQQAFMEKRKPDFSKFRK
;
A
#
# COMPACT_ATOMS: atom_id res chain seq x y z
N GLY A 1 9.66 3.50 -0.76
CA GLY A 1 9.47 2.04 -0.81
C GLY A 1 8.38 1.68 -1.81
N TRP A 2 7.98 0.41 -1.85
CA TRP A 2 6.88 -0.08 -2.70
C TRP A 2 5.53 0.60 -2.41
N GLY A 3 5.30 1.03 -1.16
CA GLY A 3 4.02 1.61 -0.74
C GLY A 3 3.60 2.90 -1.45
N THR A 4 4.52 3.71 -1.98
CA THR A 4 4.15 4.89 -2.78
C THR A 4 3.96 4.54 -4.24
N VAL A 5 4.84 3.69 -4.76
CA VAL A 5 4.88 3.36 -6.18
C VAL A 5 3.76 2.40 -6.58
N TYR A 6 3.63 1.29 -5.85
CA TYR A 6 2.60 0.28 -6.11
C TYR A 6 1.20 0.83 -5.84
N LEU A 7 1.01 1.55 -4.73
CA LEU A 7 -0.28 2.18 -4.42
C LEU A 7 -0.73 3.14 -5.52
N SER A 8 0.20 3.93 -6.09
CA SER A 8 -0.13 4.85 -7.18
C SER A 8 -0.61 4.15 -8.45
N ARG A 9 -0.19 2.89 -8.68
CA ARG A 9 -0.68 2.06 -9.79
C ARG A 9 -2.08 1.50 -9.52
N LEU A 10 -2.39 1.17 -8.27
CA LEU A 10 -3.69 0.64 -7.88
C LEU A 10 -4.77 1.73 -7.88
N VAL A 11 -4.53 2.83 -7.16
CA VAL A 11 -5.57 3.86 -6.90
C VAL A 11 -5.37 5.16 -7.68
N GLY A 12 -4.33 5.22 -8.51
CA GLY A 12 -3.92 6.44 -9.20
C GLY A 12 -3.11 7.40 -8.33
N ALA A 13 -2.29 8.22 -8.98
CA ALA A 13 -1.35 9.12 -8.30
C ALA A 13 -2.02 10.17 -7.39
N ARG A 14 -3.24 10.61 -7.71
CA ARG A 14 -3.97 11.60 -6.90
C ARG A 14 -4.39 11.02 -5.56
N LYS A 15 -5.02 9.84 -5.56
CA LYS A 15 -5.47 9.18 -4.32
C LYS A 15 -4.29 8.66 -3.51
N ALA A 16 -3.27 8.10 -4.14
CA ALA A 16 -2.07 7.68 -3.43
C ALA A 16 -1.41 8.84 -2.65
N LYS A 17 -1.31 10.03 -3.24
CA LYS A 17 -0.81 11.23 -2.54
C LYS A 17 -1.73 11.66 -1.39
N GLU A 18 -3.04 11.65 -1.59
CA GLU A 18 -4.01 11.94 -0.53
C GLU A 18 -3.82 11.01 0.67
N MET A 19 -3.71 9.69 0.42
CA MET A 19 -3.50 8.68 1.47
C MET A 19 -2.21 8.92 2.25
N TRP A 20 -1.09 9.15 1.56
CA TRP A 20 0.21 9.34 2.20
C TRP A 20 0.37 10.69 2.91
N PHE A 21 -0.27 11.75 2.43
CA PHE A 21 -0.13 13.09 3.02
C PHE A 21 -1.11 13.35 4.14
N LEU A 22 -2.33 12.78 4.07
CA LEU A 22 -3.40 13.08 5.01
C LEU A 22 -3.68 11.95 6.00
N CYS A 23 -3.14 10.74 5.75
CA CYS A 23 -3.30 9.57 6.62
C CYS A 23 -4.77 9.29 7.01
N ARG A 24 -5.70 9.55 6.08
CA ARG A 24 -7.14 9.35 6.29
C ARG A 24 -7.51 7.87 6.28
N GLN A 25 -8.62 7.56 6.95
CA GLN A 25 -9.26 6.25 6.86
C GLN A 25 -10.31 6.26 5.75
N TYR A 26 -10.50 5.10 5.12
CA TYR A 26 -11.43 4.92 4.01
C TYR A 26 -12.35 3.74 4.31
N THR A 27 -13.61 3.87 3.90
CA THR A 27 -14.59 2.79 3.95
C THR A 27 -14.28 1.72 2.90
N ALA A 28 -14.84 0.51 3.08
CA ALA A 28 -14.73 -0.55 2.08
C ALA A 28 -15.22 -0.11 0.70
N GLN A 29 -16.35 0.63 0.65
CA GLN A 29 -16.90 1.15 -0.60
C GLN A 29 -15.93 2.11 -1.30
N GLN A 30 -15.38 3.08 -0.57
CA GLN A 30 -14.39 3.99 -1.14
C GLN A 30 -13.15 3.25 -1.65
N ALA A 31 -12.70 2.21 -0.93
CA ALA A 31 -11.58 1.38 -1.36
C ALA A 31 -11.88 0.64 -2.67
N LEU A 32 -13.11 0.13 -2.84
CA LEU A 32 -13.54 -0.50 -4.09
C LEU A 32 -13.62 0.53 -5.23
N ASP A 33 -14.25 1.68 -4.99
CA ASP A 33 -14.44 2.74 -5.99
C ASP A 33 -13.10 3.27 -6.54
N MET A 34 -12.05 3.26 -5.71
CA MET A 34 -10.70 3.68 -6.12
C MET A 34 -9.82 2.53 -6.64
N GLY A 35 -10.30 1.28 -6.68
CA GLY A 35 -9.54 0.12 -7.15
C GLY A 35 -8.50 -0.40 -6.16
N LEU A 36 -8.61 -0.06 -4.87
CA LEU A 36 -7.74 -0.59 -3.81
C LEU A 36 -8.09 -2.04 -3.47
N VAL A 37 -9.37 -2.42 -3.57
CA VAL A 37 -9.86 -3.79 -3.36
C VAL A 37 -10.70 -4.22 -4.56
N ASN A 38 -10.78 -5.53 -4.79
CA ASN A 38 -11.49 -6.07 -5.96
C ASN A 38 -12.98 -6.29 -5.74
N ILE A 39 -13.40 -6.64 -4.52
CA ILE A 39 -14.79 -6.93 -4.16
C ILE A 39 -15.04 -6.62 -2.68
N ILE A 40 -16.30 -6.37 -2.33
CA ILE A 40 -16.77 -6.22 -0.95
C ILE A 40 -17.83 -7.29 -0.71
N VAL A 41 -17.71 -8.01 0.40
CA VAL A 41 -18.69 -9.01 0.84
C VAL A 41 -19.03 -8.80 2.32
N PRO A 42 -20.19 -9.28 2.80
CA PRO A 42 -20.48 -9.36 4.23
C PRO A 42 -19.37 -10.11 4.98
N PRO A 43 -19.05 -9.74 6.24
CA PRO A 43 -17.96 -10.37 6.99
C PRO A 43 -18.08 -11.90 7.13
N ASP A 44 -19.30 -12.41 7.29
CA ASP A 44 -19.63 -13.83 7.39
C ASP A 44 -19.51 -14.60 6.06
N LYS A 45 -19.31 -13.89 4.95
CA LYS A 45 -19.17 -14.42 3.59
C LYS A 45 -17.76 -14.34 3.02
N LEU A 46 -16.80 -13.81 3.78
CA LEU A 46 -15.43 -13.65 3.32
C LEU A 46 -14.79 -14.99 2.92
N ASP A 47 -14.89 -16.01 3.78
CA ASP A 47 -14.29 -17.32 3.52
C ASP A 47 -14.95 -18.02 2.32
N GLU A 48 -16.25 -17.82 2.14
CA GLU A 48 -16.99 -18.36 0.99
C GLU A 48 -16.48 -17.76 -0.33
N GLU A 49 -16.36 -16.43 -0.41
CA GLU A 49 -15.89 -15.75 -1.63
C GLU A 49 -14.40 -16.05 -1.90
N VAL A 50 -13.57 -16.14 -0.86
CA VAL A 50 -12.16 -16.54 -0.99
C VAL A 50 -12.05 -17.96 -1.54
N ASN A 51 -12.81 -18.92 -1.00
CA ASN A 51 -12.81 -20.30 -1.47
C ASN A 51 -13.25 -20.42 -2.92
N LYS A 52 -14.27 -19.63 -3.31
CA LYS A 52 -14.72 -19.55 -4.69
C LYS A 52 -13.60 -19.08 -5.64
N TRP A 53 -12.91 -17.99 -5.30
CA TRP A 53 -11.78 -17.49 -6.10
C TRP A 53 -10.65 -18.52 -6.20
N CYS A 54 -10.31 -19.16 -5.08
CA CYS A 54 -9.31 -20.22 -5.06
C CYS A 54 -9.70 -21.39 -5.97
N ALA A 55 -10.96 -21.82 -5.93
CA ALA A 55 -11.47 -22.89 -6.80
C ALA A 55 -11.41 -22.50 -8.29
N GLU A 56 -11.79 -21.27 -8.62
CA GLU A 56 -11.67 -20.73 -9.98
C GLU A 56 -10.21 -20.72 -10.47
N ILE A 57 -9.27 -20.26 -9.65
CA ILE A 57 -7.84 -20.24 -9.97
C ILE A 57 -7.28 -21.66 -10.13
N LEU A 58 -7.64 -22.58 -9.23
CA LEU A 58 -7.17 -23.97 -9.25
C LEU A 58 -7.68 -24.77 -10.47
N ALA A 59 -8.76 -24.33 -11.10
CA ALA A 59 -9.27 -24.92 -12.34
C ALA A 59 -8.47 -24.49 -13.59
N LEU A 60 -7.57 -23.51 -13.49
CA LEU A 60 -6.80 -22.97 -14.61
C LEU A 60 -5.40 -23.62 -14.71
N SER A 61 -4.77 -23.47 -15.89
CA SER A 61 -3.41 -24.00 -16.11
C SER A 61 -2.38 -23.35 -15.19
N PRO A 62 -1.69 -24.11 -14.33
CA PRO A 62 -0.71 -23.55 -13.39
C PRO A 62 0.49 -22.91 -14.10
N SER A 63 0.91 -23.48 -15.24
CA SER A 63 2.00 -22.93 -16.04
C SER A 63 1.62 -21.59 -16.68
N ALA A 64 0.37 -21.46 -17.16
CA ALA A 64 -0.13 -20.21 -17.72
C ALA A 64 -0.24 -19.13 -16.64
N LEU A 65 -0.81 -19.46 -15.47
CA LEU A 65 -0.92 -18.55 -14.33
C LEU A 65 0.46 -18.06 -13.87
N LYS A 66 1.45 -18.95 -13.80
CA LYS A 66 2.83 -18.58 -13.47
C LYS A 66 3.42 -17.61 -14.50
N ALA A 67 3.23 -17.87 -15.80
CA ALA A 67 3.72 -17.00 -16.85
C ALA A 67 3.08 -15.60 -16.79
N VAL A 68 1.76 -15.53 -16.62
CA VAL A 68 1.02 -14.27 -16.50
C VAL A 68 1.45 -13.48 -15.25
N LYS A 69 1.57 -14.15 -14.10
CA LYS A 69 2.06 -13.51 -12.87
C LYS A 69 3.47 -12.92 -13.05
N ASN A 70 4.37 -13.66 -13.69
CA ASN A 70 5.72 -13.17 -13.98
C ASN A 70 5.70 -11.97 -14.93
N ASN A 71 4.83 -11.96 -15.93
CA ASN A 71 4.72 -10.83 -16.85
C ASN A 71 4.33 -9.52 -16.13
N PHE A 72 3.39 -9.58 -15.18
CA PHE A 72 3.05 -8.44 -14.34
C PHE A 72 4.23 -7.97 -13.45
N LEU A 73 5.01 -8.91 -12.89
CA LEU A 73 6.21 -8.58 -12.10
C LEU A 73 7.30 -7.90 -12.94
N GLU A 74 7.48 -8.32 -14.20
CA GLU A 74 8.41 -7.68 -15.12
C GLU A 74 7.95 -6.27 -15.51
N ASP A 75 6.65 -6.04 -15.70
CA ASP A 75 6.12 -4.68 -15.89
C ASP A 75 6.32 -3.79 -14.65
N ASP A 76 6.32 -4.39 -13.45
CA ASP A 76 6.70 -3.70 -12.21
C ASP A 76 8.21 -3.46 -12.08
N ALA A 77 9.06 -4.15 -12.83
CA ALA A 77 10.51 -4.07 -12.69
C ALA A 77 11.05 -2.65 -12.96
N GLN A 78 10.40 -1.89 -13.86
CA GLN A 78 10.73 -0.48 -14.14
C GLN A 78 10.59 0.44 -12.91
N PHE A 79 9.91 -0.01 -11.85
CA PHE A 79 9.69 0.72 -10.62
C PHE A 79 10.64 0.33 -9.49
N ILE A 80 11.40 -0.77 -9.62
CA ILE A 80 12.27 -1.30 -8.56
C ILE A 80 13.27 -0.22 -8.08
N GLY A 81 13.94 0.47 -9.00
CA GLY A 81 14.89 1.53 -8.65
C GLY A 81 14.26 2.64 -7.80
N ARG A 82 13.04 3.08 -8.16
CA ARG A 82 12.27 4.07 -7.38
C ARG A 82 11.85 3.54 -6.02
N ALA A 83 11.42 2.28 -5.95
CA ALA A 83 11.03 1.64 -4.70
C ALA A 83 12.22 1.53 -3.73
N LEU A 84 13.39 1.10 -4.23
CA LEU A 84 14.64 0.99 -3.48
C LEU A 84 15.12 2.36 -2.97
N PHE A 85 15.21 3.35 -3.86
CA PHE A 85 15.59 4.72 -3.48
C PHE A 85 14.65 5.29 -2.41
N GLY A 86 13.34 5.12 -2.59
CA GLY A 86 12.36 5.54 -1.59
C GLY A 86 12.51 4.78 -0.26
N GLY A 87 12.97 3.53 -0.26
CA GLY A 87 13.27 2.77 0.96
C GLY A 87 14.49 3.34 1.70
N GLN A 88 15.55 3.67 0.96
CA GLN A 88 16.73 4.33 1.53
C GLN A 88 16.39 5.69 2.14
N LEU A 89 15.58 6.49 1.46
CA LEU A 89 15.10 7.77 1.99
C LEU A 89 14.27 7.59 3.26
N THR A 90 13.38 6.59 3.31
CA THR A 90 12.62 6.28 4.53
C THR A 90 13.56 5.93 5.68
N GLY A 91 14.57 5.08 5.45
CA GLY A 91 15.56 4.73 6.47
C GLY A 91 16.35 5.95 6.98
N TYR A 92 16.74 6.84 6.06
CA TYR A 92 17.40 8.09 6.41
C TYR A 92 16.51 8.99 7.29
N ILE A 93 15.25 9.22 6.88
CA ILE A 93 14.29 10.04 7.63
C ILE A 93 14.03 9.45 9.02
N GLN A 94 13.86 8.12 9.12
CA GLN A 94 13.62 7.43 10.39
C GLN A 94 14.78 7.55 11.39
N SER A 95 16.00 7.78 10.92
CA SER A 95 17.16 8.00 11.78
C SER A 95 17.25 9.43 12.35
N GLY A 96 16.48 10.36 11.77
CA GLY A 96 16.54 11.78 12.07
C GLY A 96 15.78 12.21 13.34
N PRO A 97 16.02 13.46 13.80
CA PRO A 97 15.36 14.02 14.99
C PRO A 97 13.84 14.17 14.82
N GLU A 98 13.35 14.43 13.60
CA GLU A 98 11.91 14.53 13.31
C GLU A 98 11.19 13.20 13.57
N ALA A 99 11.77 12.08 13.14
CA ALA A 99 11.19 10.76 13.38
C ALA A 99 11.18 10.38 14.87
N ARG A 100 12.23 10.76 15.62
CA ARG A 100 12.28 10.56 17.07
C ARG A 100 11.17 11.31 17.79
N GLU A 101 10.90 12.55 17.41
CA GLU A 101 9.78 13.33 17.96
C GLU A 101 8.43 12.63 17.72
N GLY A 102 8.20 12.13 16.50
CA GLY A 102 7.00 11.37 16.19
C GLY A 102 6.85 10.10 17.04
N GLN A 103 7.93 9.34 17.21
CA GLN A 103 7.94 8.13 18.04
C GLN A 103 7.69 8.44 19.52
N GLN A 104 8.38 9.45 20.05
CA GLN A 104 8.23 9.87 21.44
C GLN A 104 6.82 10.37 21.72
N ALA A 105 6.27 11.23 20.86
CA ALA A 105 4.91 11.74 21.00
C ALA A 105 3.87 10.61 21.01
N PHE A 106 4.06 9.58 20.18
CA PHE A 106 3.21 8.38 20.18
C PHE A 106 3.29 7.62 21.51
N MET A 107 4.49 7.35 22.02
CA MET A 107 4.70 6.68 23.31
C MET A 107 4.10 7.46 24.48
N GLU A 108 4.23 8.79 24.43
CA GLU A 108 3.70 9.71 25.43
C GLU A 108 2.21 10.06 25.23
N LYS A 109 1.56 9.50 24.19
CA LYS A 109 0.16 9.76 23.81
C LYS A 109 -0.18 11.25 23.65
N ARG A 110 0.80 12.05 23.22
CA ARG A 110 0.64 13.48 22.94
C ARG A 110 0.66 13.75 21.44
N LYS A 111 0.27 14.96 21.05
CA LYS A 111 0.46 15.40 19.66
C LYS A 111 1.96 15.69 19.42
N PRO A 112 2.53 15.24 18.28
CA PRO A 112 3.89 15.58 17.92
C PRO A 112 4.01 17.07 17.57
N ASP A 113 5.13 17.68 17.97
CA ASP A 113 5.49 19.05 17.63
C ASP A 113 6.56 19.08 16.54
N PHE A 114 6.12 19.25 15.30
CA PHE A 114 7.00 19.37 14.15
C PHE A 114 7.37 20.82 13.79
N SER A 115 6.99 21.82 14.60
CA SER A 115 7.22 23.24 14.29
C SER A 115 8.70 23.56 14.06
N LYS A 116 9.59 22.90 14.81
CA LYS A 116 11.05 23.06 14.77
C LYS A 116 11.70 22.54 13.47
N PHE A 117 10.98 21.77 12.66
CA PHE A 117 11.47 21.19 11.41
C PHE A 117 10.91 21.90 10.16
N ARG A 118 9.95 22.82 10.33
CA ARG A 118 9.43 23.63 9.23
C ARG A 118 10.43 24.72 8.90
N LYS A 119 11.01 24.68 7.70
CA LYS A 119 11.80 25.78 7.14
C LYS A 119 10.92 26.75 6.38
#